data_AF-A0A840CXU5-F1
#
_entry.id   AF-A0A840CXU5-F1
#
_cell.length_a   1.000
_cell.length_b   1.000
_cell.length_c   1.000
_cell.angle_alpha   90.00
_cell.angle_beta   90.00
_cell.angle_gamma   90.00
#
_symmetry.space_group_name_H-M   'P 1'
#
loop_
_entity.id
_entity.type
_entity.pdbx_description
1 polymer ?
#
loop_
_entity_poly.entity_id
_entity_poly.type
_entity_poly.pdbx_seq_one_letter_code
_entity_poly.pdbx_strand_id
1 'polypeptide(L)'
;MMNTKIINIANKYLLLCLLVFTGFACDDKDDKEDTSIPVLISQNIEEGAVVGPNGYVEQVFSKAMRQAPDTEIYFNGGVVRVTINYEKVRYTFSNMENKACTFEIPAGALTDMQGRAYDEDFSVNFTAKSEVAGTGKVFDAIVDSKGNGDFTSIQAAIDAAPFELTAPYKIFIANGTYTECIRVLKNKSYIHLIGESRDGVKIQFALNRVSESTNMVTWPYSIFNEDSSHRKAGYTEEQNAVVIVEGADFYAENVSIINLYGALPSRYTGGLGKDGQAEALITRNNRFALYNCVLVSFQDTWWCRHSSGSENLAYIFDSQIEGRTDYIWGSGNIFVENSKFLNTGDGAYITASGETGTWGYVMKNCTVDGVSGITPFSFGRPYKQGTKTVWIDTQLKMDIIPAHWSSWSSLPALYGEYNTIDKNGQVISTEGKVVGSGNSAFTSSVLTSEEAAKYTYDKIVKASGWNPQEYIETPLATPTNVKLTDYVLTWDAVPNAAGYLIFMNGNYAGQTTDTTVTLNNVGSDNVYTVRTVSQNGTVSE
;
A
#
# COMPACT_ATOMS: atom_id res chain seq x y z
N MET A 1 -29.90 -40.83 -3.31
CA MET A 1 -29.15 -40.71 -2.05
C MET A 1 -27.96 -41.65 -2.10
N MET A 2 -26.80 -41.11 -2.45
CA MET A 2 -25.53 -41.84 -2.55
C MET A 2 -24.73 -41.52 -1.30
N ASN A 3 -24.19 -42.57 -0.66
CA ASN A 3 -23.74 -42.55 0.73
C ASN A 3 -22.48 -41.70 0.92
N THR A 4 -22.59 -40.62 1.72
CA THR A 4 -21.56 -39.62 2.03
C THR A 4 -20.26 -40.21 2.62
N LYS A 5 -20.28 -41.50 3.00
CA LYS A 5 -19.10 -42.25 3.44
C LYS A 5 -18.18 -42.72 2.31
N ILE A 6 -18.64 -42.86 1.07
CA ILE A 6 -17.80 -43.36 -0.04
C ILE A 6 -16.94 -42.24 -0.66
N ILE A 7 -17.45 -41.00 -0.67
CA ILE A 7 -16.73 -39.83 -1.21
C ILE A 7 -15.56 -39.41 -0.30
N ASN A 8 -15.74 -39.50 1.02
CA ASN A 8 -14.67 -39.20 1.98
C ASN A 8 -13.57 -40.28 2.05
N ILE A 9 -13.86 -41.51 1.59
CA ILE A 9 -12.87 -42.58 1.51
C ILE A 9 -12.05 -42.44 0.21
N ALA A 10 -12.67 -42.05 -0.91
CA ALA A 10 -11.95 -41.78 -2.16
C ALA A 10 -10.98 -40.58 -2.04
N ASN A 11 -11.37 -39.49 -1.38
CA ASN A 11 -10.51 -38.33 -1.16
C ASN A 11 -9.37 -38.59 -0.16
N LYS A 12 -9.57 -39.45 0.84
CA LYS A 12 -8.49 -39.84 1.76
C LYS A 12 -7.47 -40.77 1.10
N TYR A 13 -7.87 -41.65 0.18
CA TYR A 13 -6.91 -42.48 -0.56
C TYR A 13 -6.19 -41.71 -1.67
N LEU A 14 -6.80 -40.67 -2.25
CA LEU A 14 -6.11 -39.81 -3.21
C LEU A 14 -5.06 -38.93 -2.51
N LEU A 15 -5.36 -38.39 -1.32
CA LEU A 15 -4.41 -37.62 -0.52
C LEU A 15 -3.33 -38.51 0.15
N LEU A 16 -3.67 -39.74 0.52
CA LEU A 16 -2.70 -40.71 1.06
C LEU A 16 -1.83 -41.32 -0.05
N CYS A 17 -2.31 -41.47 -1.29
CA CYS A 17 -1.45 -41.84 -2.42
C CYS A 17 -0.50 -40.70 -2.81
N LEU A 18 -0.87 -39.43 -2.61
CA LEU A 18 0.03 -38.28 -2.77
C LEU A 18 1.06 -38.16 -1.63
N LEU A 19 0.73 -38.59 -0.40
CA LEU A 19 1.65 -38.59 0.74
C LEU A 19 2.54 -39.84 0.85
N VAL A 20 2.17 -40.95 0.20
CA VAL A 20 3.00 -42.18 0.16
C VAL A 20 4.11 -42.11 -0.90
N PHE A 21 4.10 -41.11 -1.79
CA PHE A 21 5.25 -40.81 -2.66
C PHE A 21 6.26 -39.81 -2.06
N THR A 22 6.05 -39.30 -0.84
CA THR A 22 6.98 -38.37 -0.17
C THR A 22 7.55 -38.90 1.16
N GLY A 23 7.38 -40.20 1.46
CA GLY A 23 7.67 -40.78 2.79
C GLY A 23 8.78 -41.82 2.88
N PHE A 24 9.40 -42.24 1.76
CA PHE A 24 10.55 -43.16 1.76
C PHE A 24 11.61 -42.68 0.77
N ALA A 25 12.35 -41.65 1.15
CA ALA A 25 13.67 -41.33 0.62
C ALA A 25 14.37 -40.37 1.61
N CYS A 26 14.57 -40.83 2.84
CA CYS A 26 15.66 -40.32 3.67
C CYS A 26 16.81 -41.31 3.49
N ASP A 27 17.40 -41.26 2.30
CA ASP A 27 18.70 -41.82 2.00
C ASP A 27 19.44 -40.72 1.23
N ASP A 28 20.39 -40.09 1.90
CA ASP A 28 21.31 -39.11 1.34
C ASP A 28 22.11 -39.79 0.22
N LYS A 29 21.65 -39.61 -1.04
CA LYS A 29 22.39 -39.61 -2.31
C LYS A 29 21.42 -39.84 -3.47
N ASP A 30 20.86 -38.76 -4.00
CA ASP A 30 20.51 -38.64 -5.41
C ASP A 30 20.09 -37.18 -5.66
N ASP A 31 21.06 -36.29 -5.88
CA ASP A 31 20.87 -35.07 -6.68
C ASP A 31 20.61 -35.49 -8.14
N LYS A 32 19.57 -36.28 -8.38
CA LYS A 32 19.10 -36.53 -9.74
C LYS A 32 18.46 -35.24 -10.20
N GLU A 33 19.22 -34.51 -11.01
CA GLU A 33 18.75 -33.35 -11.76
C GLU A 33 17.37 -33.70 -12.35
N ASP A 34 16.32 -33.01 -11.90
CA ASP A 34 14.97 -33.26 -12.37
C ASP A 34 14.92 -32.91 -13.86
N THR A 35 15.00 -33.93 -14.72
CA THR A 35 15.08 -33.82 -16.18
C THR A 35 13.74 -33.59 -16.86
N SER A 36 12.64 -33.50 -16.11
CA SER A 36 11.32 -33.28 -16.71
C SER A 36 11.23 -31.91 -17.40
N ILE A 37 10.41 -31.83 -18.44
CA ILE A 37 10.05 -30.56 -19.08
C ILE A 37 9.03 -29.81 -18.20
N PRO A 38 8.91 -28.47 -18.34
CA PRO A 38 7.84 -27.71 -17.70
C PRO A 38 6.48 -28.20 -18.16
N VAL A 39 5.50 -28.24 -17.25
CA VAL A 39 4.09 -28.53 -17.59
C VAL A 39 3.20 -27.45 -16.98
N LEU A 40 2.10 -27.12 -17.67
CA LEU A 40 1.08 -26.23 -17.13
C LEU A 40 0.34 -26.92 -15.98
N ILE A 41 0.33 -26.28 -14.81
CA ILE A 41 -0.34 -26.77 -13.59
C ILE A 41 -1.74 -26.18 -13.47
N SER A 42 -1.88 -24.88 -13.74
CA SER A 42 -3.17 -24.19 -13.67
C SER A 42 -3.18 -22.92 -14.49
N GLN A 43 -4.38 -22.48 -14.86
CA GLN A 43 -4.64 -21.16 -15.44
C GLN A 43 -5.74 -20.45 -14.65
N ASN A 44 -5.78 -19.12 -14.72
CA ASN A 44 -6.82 -18.35 -14.04
C ASN A 44 -8.06 -18.05 -14.91
N ILE A 45 -7.95 -18.20 -16.24
CA ILE A 45 -9.02 -17.98 -17.22
C ILE A 45 -9.20 -19.26 -18.01
N GLU A 46 -10.42 -19.78 -18.06
CA GLU A 46 -10.78 -20.97 -18.82
C GLU A 46 -11.29 -20.63 -20.23
N GLU A 47 -11.25 -21.59 -21.14
CA GLU A 47 -11.75 -21.44 -22.51
C GLU A 47 -13.23 -21.04 -22.52
N GLY A 48 -13.55 -19.98 -23.26
CA GLY A 48 -14.89 -19.41 -23.37
C GLY A 48 -15.35 -18.58 -22.16
N ALA A 49 -14.48 -18.34 -21.18
CA ALA A 49 -14.84 -17.57 -19.99
C ALA A 49 -15.31 -16.15 -20.34
N VAL A 50 -16.18 -15.60 -19.49
CA VAL A 50 -16.49 -14.17 -19.46
C VAL A 50 -15.80 -13.57 -18.25
N VAL A 51 -14.92 -12.61 -18.48
CA VAL A 51 -14.09 -11.95 -17.45
C VAL A 51 -14.27 -10.45 -17.53
N GLY A 52 -13.80 -9.71 -16.52
CA GLY A 52 -13.85 -8.24 -16.53
C GLY A 52 -13.20 -7.61 -17.78
N PRO A 53 -13.55 -6.35 -18.13
CA PRO A 53 -12.99 -5.64 -19.28
C PRO A 53 -11.48 -5.37 -19.17
N ASN A 54 -10.93 -5.50 -17.96
CA ASN A 54 -9.52 -5.42 -17.66
C ASN A 54 -9.13 -6.68 -16.87
N GLY A 55 -7.84 -7.00 -16.80
CA GLY A 55 -7.35 -8.13 -16.02
C GLY A 55 -6.10 -8.76 -16.53
N TYR A 56 -5.89 -10.01 -16.15
CA TYR A 56 -4.71 -10.73 -16.60
C TYR A 56 -5.03 -12.18 -16.91
N VAL A 57 -4.29 -12.74 -17.85
CA VAL A 57 -4.15 -14.17 -18.03
C VAL A 57 -2.89 -14.59 -17.28
N GLU A 58 -2.99 -15.59 -16.40
CA GLU A 58 -1.89 -16.16 -15.64
C GLU A 58 -1.87 -17.67 -15.81
N GLN A 59 -0.68 -18.19 -16.14
CA GLN A 59 -0.36 -19.60 -16.17
C GLN A 59 0.64 -19.91 -15.05
N VAL A 60 0.38 -20.98 -14.30
CA VAL A 60 1.30 -21.52 -13.29
C VAL A 60 1.88 -22.82 -13.84
N PHE A 61 3.20 -22.91 -13.89
CA PHE A 61 3.91 -24.08 -14.39
C PHE A 61 4.51 -24.92 -13.25
N SER A 62 4.94 -26.14 -13.57
CA SER A 62 5.59 -27.04 -12.62
C SER A 62 7.00 -26.60 -12.21
N LYS A 63 7.57 -25.62 -12.91
CA LYS A 63 8.95 -25.16 -12.80
C LYS A 63 9.03 -23.65 -12.92
N ALA A 64 10.14 -23.10 -12.45
CA ALA A 64 10.49 -21.71 -12.70
C ALA A 64 10.70 -21.46 -14.20
N MET A 65 10.04 -20.44 -14.73
CA MET A 65 9.96 -20.16 -16.16
C MET A 65 10.80 -18.94 -16.55
N ARG A 66 11.10 -18.85 -17.85
CA ARG A 66 11.59 -17.66 -18.56
C ARG A 66 11.13 -17.71 -20.01
N GLN A 67 11.02 -16.56 -20.66
CA GLN A 67 10.76 -16.50 -22.09
C GLN A 67 12.00 -16.96 -22.87
N ALA A 68 11.80 -17.79 -23.90
CA ALA A 68 12.88 -18.23 -24.76
C ALA A 68 13.39 -17.07 -25.63
N PRO A 69 14.71 -16.98 -25.89
CA PRO A 69 15.26 -15.96 -26.79
C PRO A 69 14.60 -16.03 -28.17
N ASP A 70 14.39 -14.86 -28.79
CA ASP A 70 13.87 -14.73 -30.16
C ASP A 70 12.49 -15.38 -30.40
N THR A 71 11.67 -15.48 -29.34
CA THR A 71 10.28 -15.97 -29.43
C THR A 71 9.27 -14.89 -29.07
N GLU A 72 8.06 -15.00 -29.62
CA GLU A 72 6.96 -14.04 -29.43
C GLU A 72 5.77 -14.73 -28.76
N ILE A 73 5.04 -13.96 -27.95
CA ILE A 73 3.78 -14.34 -27.29
C ILE A 73 2.73 -13.33 -27.77
N TYR A 74 1.48 -13.77 -27.95
CA TYR A 74 0.46 -12.97 -28.62
C TYR A 74 -0.77 -12.70 -27.76
N PHE A 75 -1.35 -11.52 -27.95
CA PHE A 75 -2.68 -11.18 -27.48
C PHE A 75 -3.47 -10.52 -28.60
N ASN A 76 -4.62 -11.08 -28.97
CA ASN A 76 -5.43 -10.64 -30.11
C ASN A 76 -4.61 -10.51 -31.41
N GLY A 77 -3.66 -11.43 -31.63
CA GLY A 77 -2.75 -11.43 -32.78
C GLY A 77 -1.62 -10.40 -32.74
N GLY A 78 -1.52 -9.56 -31.70
CA GLY A 78 -0.41 -8.64 -31.50
C GLY A 78 0.66 -9.21 -30.57
N VAL A 79 1.94 -8.97 -30.86
CA VAL A 79 3.06 -9.39 -29.99
C VAL A 79 3.03 -8.63 -28.67
N VAL A 80 3.12 -9.35 -27.55
CA VAL A 80 3.07 -8.81 -26.20
C VAL A 80 4.25 -9.24 -25.33
N ARG A 81 4.51 -8.47 -24.28
CA ARG A 81 5.45 -8.86 -23.21
C ARG A 81 4.70 -9.41 -22.02
N VAL A 82 5.19 -10.52 -21.48
CA VAL A 82 4.68 -11.15 -20.27
C VAL A 82 5.57 -10.84 -19.07
N THR A 83 4.97 -10.81 -17.89
CA THR A 83 5.67 -10.79 -16.61
C THR A 83 5.88 -12.22 -16.15
N ILE A 84 7.11 -12.60 -15.81
CA ILE A 84 7.43 -13.94 -15.30
C ILE A 84 7.97 -13.83 -13.87
N ASN A 85 7.28 -14.47 -12.93
CA ASN A 85 7.67 -14.54 -11.54
C ASN A 85 7.78 -15.99 -11.10
N TYR A 86 9.01 -16.50 -11.12
CA TYR A 86 9.33 -17.90 -10.85
C TYR A 86 8.46 -18.82 -11.74
N GLU A 87 7.52 -19.59 -11.20
CA GLU A 87 6.65 -20.50 -11.94
C GLU A 87 5.46 -19.84 -12.65
N LYS A 88 5.26 -18.53 -12.48
CA LYS A 88 4.08 -17.81 -12.98
C LYS A 88 4.39 -16.97 -14.21
N VAL A 89 3.62 -17.14 -15.28
CA VAL A 89 3.66 -16.32 -16.49
C VAL A 89 2.36 -15.54 -16.58
N ARG A 90 2.44 -14.21 -16.73
CA ARG A 90 1.29 -13.32 -16.68
C ARG A 90 1.29 -12.30 -17.82
N TYR A 91 0.15 -12.12 -18.46
CA TYR A 91 -0.14 -10.98 -19.34
C TYR A 91 -1.33 -10.18 -18.84
N THR A 92 -1.18 -8.86 -18.73
CA THR A 92 -2.26 -7.95 -18.32
C THR A 92 -2.93 -7.32 -19.54
N PHE A 93 -4.25 -7.45 -19.65
CA PHE A 93 -5.08 -6.80 -20.65
C PHE A 93 -5.93 -5.67 -20.03
N SER A 94 -6.23 -4.65 -20.84
CA SER A 94 -7.09 -3.53 -20.44
C SER A 94 -7.90 -3.00 -21.63
N ASN A 95 -8.99 -2.28 -21.34
CA ASN A 95 -9.90 -1.66 -22.30
C ASN A 95 -10.50 -2.66 -23.30
N MET A 96 -10.91 -3.83 -22.82
CA MET A 96 -11.47 -4.92 -23.61
C MET A 96 -13.00 -5.08 -23.47
N GLU A 97 -13.70 -4.06 -22.95
CA GLU A 97 -15.16 -4.09 -22.77
C GLU A 97 -15.90 -4.51 -24.06
N ASN A 98 -16.69 -5.57 -23.95
CA ASN A 98 -17.43 -6.25 -25.01
C ASN A 98 -16.57 -6.75 -26.19
N LYS A 99 -15.30 -7.07 -25.96
CA LYS A 99 -14.40 -7.66 -26.97
C LYS A 99 -14.17 -9.15 -26.72
N ALA A 100 -14.08 -9.91 -27.81
CA ALA A 100 -13.48 -11.23 -27.78
C ALA A 100 -11.96 -11.07 -27.66
N CYS A 101 -11.36 -11.90 -26.82
CA CYS A 101 -9.95 -11.89 -26.49
C CYS A 101 -9.34 -13.28 -26.71
N THR A 102 -8.12 -13.31 -27.23
CA THR A 102 -7.33 -14.52 -27.43
C THR A 102 -5.91 -14.27 -26.91
N PHE A 103 -5.42 -15.11 -26.01
CA PHE A 103 -4.03 -15.09 -25.55
C PHE A 103 -3.32 -16.38 -25.93
N GLU A 104 -2.15 -16.27 -26.57
CA GLU A 104 -1.46 -17.39 -27.21
C GLU A 104 0.01 -17.42 -26.82
N ILE A 105 0.49 -18.57 -26.35
CA ILE A 105 1.90 -18.87 -26.12
C ILE A 105 2.26 -20.03 -27.06
N PRO A 106 3.01 -19.78 -28.14
CA PRO A 106 3.48 -20.84 -29.02
C PRO A 106 4.39 -21.84 -28.29
N ALA A 107 4.35 -23.10 -28.71
CA ALA A 107 5.28 -24.12 -28.25
C ALA A 107 6.73 -23.63 -28.40
N GLY A 108 7.51 -23.77 -27.34
CA GLY A 108 8.91 -23.31 -27.28
C GLY A 108 9.11 -21.84 -26.91
N ALA A 109 8.05 -21.03 -26.79
CA ALA A 109 8.18 -19.63 -26.37
C ALA A 109 8.55 -19.46 -24.88
N LEU A 110 8.35 -20.51 -24.07
CA LEU A 110 8.75 -20.55 -22.68
C LEU A 110 9.75 -21.69 -22.44
N THR A 111 10.73 -21.44 -21.56
CA THR A 111 11.68 -22.44 -21.06
C THR A 111 11.75 -22.40 -19.55
N ASP A 112 12.22 -23.47 -18.92
CA ASP A 112 12.70 -23.35 -17.54
C ASP A 112 14.09 -22.70 -17.45
N MET A 113 14.58 -22.59 -16.21
CA MET A 113 15.90 -22.03 -15.92
C MET A 113 17.06 -22.83 -16.51
N GLN A 114 16.86 -24.11 -16.83
CA GLN A 114 17.83 -25.00 -17.49
C GLN A 114 17.72 -24.94 -19.03
N GLY A 115 16.72 -24.23 -19.57
CA GLY A 115 16.52 -24.06 -21.01
C GLY A 115 15.68 -25.13 -21.69
N ARG A 116 14.97 -25.96 -20.92
CA ARG A 116 14.03 -26.94 -21.48
C ARG A 116 12.72 -26.24 -21.84
N ALA A 117 12.28 -26.41 -23.08
CA ALA A 117 11.08 -25.79 -23.61
C ALA A 117 9.80 -26.39 -22.99
N TYR A 118 8.81 -25.54 -22.76
CA TYR A 118 7.41 -25.96 -22.75
C TYR A 118 7.02 -26.24 -24.20
N ASP A 119 6.61 -27.47 -24.50
CA ASP A 119 6.51 -28.01 -25.86
C ASP A 119 5.08 -28.06 -26.42
N GLU A 120 4.13 -27.43 -25.72
CA GLU A 120 2.74 -27.34 -26.14
C GLU A 120 2.38 -25.90 -26.54
N ASP A 121 1.52 -25.76 -27.56
CA ASP A 121 0.85 -24.50 -27.83
C ASP A 121 -0.21 -24.27 -26.75
N PHE A 122 -0.21 -23.08 -26.17
CA PHE A 122 -1.27 -22.63 -25.29
C PHE A 122 -2.08 -21.55 -26.00
N SER A 123 -3.41 -21.70 -25.98
CA SER A 123 -4.34 -20.67 -26.42
C SER A 123 -5.55 -20.67 -25.50
N VAL A 124 -5.99 -19.49 -25.09
CA VAL A 124 -7.27 -19.30 -24.39
C VAL A 124 -8.08 -18.19 -25.06
N ASN A 125 -9.33 -18.50 -25.41
CA ASN A 125 -10.30 -17.54 -25.89
C ASN A 125 -11.26 -17.18 -24.77
N PHE A 126 -11.54 -15.89 -24.58
CA PHE A 126 -12.48 -15.41 -23.58
C PHE A 126 -13.17 -14.14 -24.06
N THR A 127 -14.26 -13.75 -23.41
CA THR A 127 -14.94 -12.47 -23.66
C THR A 127 -14.70 -11.55 -22.47
N ALA A 128 -14.21 -10.34 -22.73
CA ALA A 128 -14.03 -9.33 -21.70
C ALA A 128 -15.28 -8.45 -21.64
N LYS A 129 -16.02 -8.49 -20.52
CA LYS A 129 -17.29 -7.79 -20.30
C LYS A 129 -17.45 -7.49 -18.82
N SER A 130 -17.90 -6.28 -18.48
CA SER A 130 -18.23 -5.93 -17.09
C SER A 130 -19.24 -6.91 -16.49
N GLU A 131 -19.02 -7.42 -15.28
CA GLU A 131 -19.90 -8.39 -14.62
C GLU A 131 -21.31 -7.81 -14.37
N VAL A 132 -21.36 -6.49 -14.18
CA VAL A 132 -22.55 -5.74 -13.82
C VAL A 132 -22.97 -4.83 -14.98
N ALA A 133 -24.20 -4.97 -15.45
CA ALA A 133 -24.86 -4.01 -16.34
C ALA A 133 -25.75 -3.08 -15.50
N GLY A 134 -25.15 -2.06 -14.90
CA GLY A 134 -25.82 -1.03 -14.10
C GLY A 134 -25.53 0.38 -14.61
N THR A 135 -26.37 1.35 -14.26
CA THR A 135 -26.16 2.76 -14.59
C THR A 135 -25.59 3.53 -13.39
N GLY A 136 -24.64 4.43 -13.67
CA GLY A 136 -24.07 5.34 -12.67
C GLY A 136 -22.66 4.96 -12.19
N LYS A 137 -21.79 5.96 -12.06
CA LYS A 137 -20.44 5.86 -11.52
C LYS A 137 -20.35 6.67 -10.23
N VAL A 138 -19.76 6.10 -9.19
CA VAL A 138 -19.47 6.76 -7.91
C VAL A 138 -18.00 7.12 -7.75
N PHE A 139 -17.12 6.40 -8.45
CA PHE A 139 -15.69 6.69 -8.58
C PHE A 139 -15.32 7.02 -10.02
N ASP A 140 -14.33 7.89 -10.19
CA ASP A 140 -13.82 8.29 -11.50
C ASP A 140 -12.97 7.19 -12.15
N ALA A 141 -12.30 6.39 -11.32
CA ALA A 141 -11.54 5.20 -11.73
C ALA A 141 -11.58 4.11 -10.65
N ILE A 142 -11.53 2.85 -11.09
CA ILE A 142 -11.41 1.68 -10.24
C ILE A 142 -10.08 0.97 -10.50
N VAL A 143 -9.37 0.63 -9.43
CA VAL A 143 -8.15 -0.18 -9.49
C VAL A 143 -8.43 -1.52 -8.81
N ASP A 144 -8.19 -2.62 -9.51
CA ASP A 144 -8.16 -3.96 -8.94
C ASP A 144 -6.99 -4.75 -9.54
N SER A 145 -6.03 -5.14 -8.70
CA SER A 145 -4.89 -5.98 -9.08
C SER A 145 -5.27 -7.29 -9.78
N LYS A 146 -6.51 -7.78 -9.59
CA LYS A 146 -7.08 -8.98 -10.22
C LYS A 146 -7.69 -8.74 -11.59
N GLY A 147 -7.89 -7.48 -11.96
CA GLY A 147 -8.46 -7.09 -13.25
C GLY A 147 -9.85 -6.52 -13.24
N ASN A 148 -10.62 -6.70 -12.19
CA ASN A 148 -12.04 -6.41 -12.28
C ASN A 148 -12.37 -4.90 -12.33
N GLY A 149 -11.38 -4.03 -12.11
CA GLY A 149 -11.48 -2.57 -12.19
C GLY A 149 -11.20 -2.00 -13.58
N ASP A 150 -11.08 -0.67 -13.69
CA ASP A 150 -10.64 0.04 -14.90
C ASP A 150 -9.12 -0.16 -15.14
N PHE A 151 -8.36 -0.34 -14.06
CA PHE A 151 -6.90 -0.50 -14.07
C PHE A 151 -6.46 -1.64 -13.13
N THR A 152 -5.31 -2.23 -13.42
CA THR A 152 -4.65 -3.22 -12.52
C THR A 152 -3.54 -2.63 -11.66
N SER A 153 -3.15 -1.38 -11.92
CA SER A 153 -2.10 -0.65 -11.20
C SER A 153 -2.60 0.75 -10.84
N ILE A 154 -2.18 1.23 -9.68
CA ILE A 154 -2.57 2.54 -9.17
C ILE A 154 -1.89 3.66 -9.97
N GLN A 155 -0.63 3.47 -10.40
CA GLN A 155 0.06 4.47 -11.23
C GLN A 155 -0.71 4.74 -12.53
N ALA A 156 -1.19 3.70 -13.22
CA ALA A 156 -1.94 3.87 -14.47
C ALA A 156 -3.24 4.67 -14.28
N ALA A 157 -3.95 4.47 -13.17
CA ALA A 157 -5.15 5.24 -12.86
C ALA A 157 -4.82 6.73 -12.59
N ILE A 158 -3.72 7.00 -11.89
CA ILE A 158 -3.22 8.36 -11.64
C ILE A 158 -2.79 9.03 -12.96
N ASP A 159 -2.10 8.29 -13.84
CA ASP A 159 -1.67 8.79 -15.14
C ASP A 159 -2.85 9.13 -16.04
N ALA A 160 -3.93 8.35 -15.98
CA ALA A 160 -5.17 8.57 -16.73
C ALA A 160 -6.02 9.74 -16.23
N ALA A 161 -5.87 10.14 -14.96
CA ALA A 161 -6.60 11.29 -14.40
C ALA A 161 -6.33 12.58 -15.21
N PRO A 162 -7.28 13.52 -15.33
CA PRO A 162 -7.01 14.81 -15.96
C PRO A 162 -5.89 15.59 -15.25
N PHE A 163 -5.24 16.49 -15.98
CA PHE A 163 -4.31 17.45 -15.39
C PHE A 163 -5.08 18.65 -14.82
N GLU A 164 -4.47 19.37 -13.86
CA GLU A 164 -4.98 20.65 -13.32
C GLU A 164 -6.42 20.58 -12.79
N LEU A 165 -6.76 19.46 -12.16
CA LEU A 165 -8.04 19.29 -11.49
C LEU A 165 -8.24 20.41 -10.45
N THR A 166 -9.49 20.85 -10.32
CA THR A 166 -9.94 21.84 -9.32
C THR A 166 -10.91 21.23 -8.30
N ALA A 167 -11.14 19.93 -8.39
CA ALA A 167 -12.03 19.15 -7.53
C ALA A 167 -11.50 17.70 -7.44
N PRO A 168 -11.85 16.96 -6.39
CA PRO A 168 -11.42 15.57 -6.20
C PRO A 168 -11.66 14.68 -7.41
N TYR A 169 -10.63 13.94 -7.82
CA TYR A 169 -10.71 12.79 -8.72
C TYR A 169 -10.54 11.53 -7.88
N LYS A 170 -11.64 10.80 -7.67
CA LYS A 170 -11.74 9.69 -6.72
C LYS A 170 -11.40 8.36 -7.40
N ILE A 171 -10.32 7.75 -6.95
CA ILE A 171 -9.84 6.44 -7.42
C ILE A 171 -10.12 5.42 -6.31
N PHE A 172 -11.03 4.47 -6.56
CA PHE A 172 -11.24 3.35 -5.64
C PHE A 172 -10.19 2.27 -5.89
N ILE A 173 -9.65 1.70 -4.81
CA ILE A 173 -8.62 0.66 -4.87
C ILE A 173 -9.15 -0.58 -4.14
N ALA A 174 -9.43 -1.64 -4.88
CA ALA A 174 -9.85 -2.92 -4.33
C ALA A 174 -8.71 -3.57 -3.53
N ASN A 175 -9.09 -4.41 -2.56
CA ASN A 175 -8.17 -5.19 -1.74
C ASN A 175 -7.21 -6.01 -2.63
N GLY A 176 -5.92 -5.84 -2.39
CA GLY A 176 -4.88 -6.37 -3.25
C GLY A 176 -3.50 -5.92 -2.81
N THR A 177 -2.49 -6.62 -3.31
CA THR A 177 -1.08 -6.26 -3.16
C THR A 177 -0.58 -5.68 -4.46
N TYR A 178 -0.29 -4.39 -4.45
CA TYR A 178 0.18 -3.59 -5.58
C TYR A 178 1.69 -3.41 -5.44
N THR A 179 2.45 -4.24 -6.17
CA THR A 179 3.93 -4.18 -6.13
C THR A 179 4.42 -3.18 -7.17
N GLU A 180 4.34 -1.90 -6.85
CA GLU A 180 4.66 -0.78 -7.75
C GLU A 180 5.20 0.44 -6.98
N CYS A 181 5.90 1.34 -7.68
CA CYS A 181 6.25 2.66 -7.17
C CYS A 181 5.36 3.72 -7.83
N ILE A 182 4.79 4.60 -7.01
CA ILE A 182 3.83 5.62 -7.45
C ILE A 182 4.48 7.00 -7.42
N ARG A 183 4.21 7.82 -8.44
CA ARG A 183 4.54 9.25 -8.48
C ARG A 183 3.33 10.07 -8.94
N VAL A 184 2.80 10.89 -8.03
CA VAL A 184 1.79 11.92 -8.33
C VAL A 184 2.53 13.20 -8.70
N LEU A 185 2.51 13.56 -9.98
CA LEU A 185 3.20 14.74 -10.50
C LEU A 185 2.61 16.04 -9.98
N LYS A 186 3.40 17.12 -10.00
CA LYS A 186 2.99 18.45 -9.49
C LYS A 186 1.71 19.00 -10.14
N ASN A 187 1.46 18.67 -11.41
CA ASN A 187 0.28 19.10 -12.17
C ASN A 187 -0.92 18.14 -12.05
N LYS A 188 -0.84 17.14 -11.17
CA LYS A 188 -1.92 16.22 -10.80
C LYS A 188 -2.44 16.56 -9.40
N SER A 189 -3.11 17.69 -9.27
CA SER A 189 -3.78 18.11 -8.01
C SER A 189 -5.05 17.30 -7.76
N TYR A 190 -5.54 17.30 -6.52
CA TYR A 190 -6.84 16.71 -6.13
C TYR A 190 -7.01 15.21 -6.44
N ILE A 191 -5.92 14.44 -6.46
CA ILE A 191 -6.00 12.98 -6.53
C ILE A 191 -6.43 12.43 -5.16
N HIS A 192 -7.54 11.69 -5.14
CA HIS A 192 -8.08 11.03 -3.94
C HIS A 192 -8.00 9.51 -4.11
N LEU A 193 -7.19 8.84 -3.29
CA LEU A 193 -7.09 7.37 -3.28
C LEU A 193 -7.97 6.79 -2.16
N ILE A 194 -8.98 6.02 -2.52
CA ILE A 194 -9.96 5.45 -1.58
C ILE A 194 -9.79 3.93 -1.57
N GLY A 195 -9.12 3.40 -0.55
CA GLY A 195 -8.92 1.96 -0.40
C GLY A 195 -10.17 1.24 0.10
N GLU A 196 -10.37 0.01 -0.37
CA GLU A 196 -11.40 -0.89 0.14
C GLU A 196 -11.22 -1.17 1.64
N SER A 197 -9.98 -1.35 2.09
CA SER A 197 -9.65 -1.48 3.50
C SER A 197 -8.17 -1.19 3.77
N ARG A 198 -7.88 -0.62 4.94
CA ARG A 198 -6.52 -0.28 5.37
C ARG A 198 -5.55 -1.45 5.28
N ASP A 199 -5.97 -2.61 5.75
CA ASP A 199 -5.09 -3.79 5.87
C ASP A 199 -5.08 -4.63 4.58
N GLY A 200 -6.09 -4.47 3.71
CA GLY A 200 -6.23 -5.23 2.46
C GLY A 200 -5.65 -4.52 1.23
N VAL A 201 -5.52 -3.18 1.24
CA VAL A 201 -4.86 -2.42 0.16
C VAL A 201 -3.42 -2.13 0.53
N LYS A 202 -2.47 -2.83 -0.13
CA LYS A 202 -1.03 -2.70 0.13
C LYS A 202 -0.30 -2.21 -1.10
N ILE A 203 0.22 -0.99 -1.04
CA ILE A 203 1.14 -0.42 -2.03
C ILE A 203 2.56 -0.69 -1.53
N GLN A 204 3.33 -1.48 -2.26
CA GLN A 204 4.60 -1.95 -1.75
C GLN A 204 5.71 -2.06 -2.79
N PHE A 205 6.93 -1.80 -2.36
CA PHE A 205 8.13 -2.09 -3.15
C PHE A 205 9.34 -2.23 -2.22
N ALA A 206 10.41 -2.91 -2.66
CA ALA A 206 11.68 -2.97 -1.91
C ALA A 206 12.74 -2.09 -2.59
N LEU A 207 13.07 -0.96 -1.97
CA LEU A 207 14.11 -0.04 -2.45
C LEU A 207 14.80 0.71 -1.29
N ASN A 208 16.04 1.15 -1.51
CA ASN A 208 16.74 2.08 -0.62
C ASN A 208 17.53 3.12 -1.41
N ARG A 209 17.96 4.17 -0.71
CA ARG A 209 18.75 5.30 -1.23
C ARG A 209 20.22 5.29 -0.82
N VAL A 210 20.76 4.13 -0.41
CA VAL A 210 22.17 4.02 -0.03
C VAL A 210 23.04 3.96 -1.28
N SER A 211 23.96 4.90 -1.45
CA SER A 211 24.84 4.99 -2.64
C SER A 211 26.16 4.22 -2.53
N GLU A 212 26.43 3.61 -1.38
CA GLU A 212 27.67 2.85 -1.15
C GLU A 212 27.63 1.51 -1.90
N SER A 213 28.30 1.45 -3.06
CA SER A 213 28.30 0.28 -3.94
C SER A 213 29.04 -0.94 -3.40
N THR A 214 29.90 -0.76 -2.38
CA THR A 214 30.60 -1.84 -1.69
C THR A 214 29.74 -2.52 -0.62
N ASN A 215 28.60 -1.94 -0.24
CA ASN A 215 27.73 -2.51 0.77
C ASN A 215 26.83 -3.59 0.17
N MET A 216 27.24 -4.85 0.31
CA MET A 216 26.51 -6.01 -0.26
C MET A 216 25.11 -6.23 0.33
N VAL A 217 24.75 -5.57 1.44
CA VAL A 217 23.42 -5.68 2.07
C VAL A 217 22.43 -4.70 1.43
N THR A 218 22.85 -3.43 1.27
CA THR A 218 22.02 -2.34 0.76
C THR A 218 22.06 -2.26 -0.77
N TRP A 219 23.23 -2.46 -1.38
CA TRP A 219 23.46 -2.29 -2.82
C TRP A 219 22.52 -3.06 -3.74
N PRO A 220 22.12 -4.32 -3.44
CA PRO A 220 21.16 -5.05 -4.28
C PRO A 220 19.77 -4.40 -4.41
N TYR A 221 19.42 -3.48 -3.50
CA TYR A 221 18.13 -2.77 -3.47
C TYR A 221 18.30 -1.25 -3.66
N SER A 222 19.54 -0.79 -3.88
CA SER A 222 19.83 0.63 -4.04
C SER A 222 19.28 1.12 -5.38
N ILE A 223 18.61 2.27 -5.36
CA ILE A 223 18.18 2.94 -6.60
C ILE A 223 19.36 3.32 -7.52
N PHE A 224 20.58 3.42 -6.98
CA PHE A 224 21.79 3.74 -7.74
C PHE A 224 22.42 2.51 -8.40
N ASN A 225 21.93 1.31 -8.08
CA ASN A 225 22.37 0.07 -8.70
C ASN A 225 21.44 -0.31 -9.85
N GLU A 226 21.93 -0.23 -11.09
CA GLU A 226 21.19 -0.60 -12.31
C GLU A 226 20.67 -2.05 -12.28
N ASP A 227 21.32 -2.91 -11.49
CA ASP A 227 20.93 -4.31 -11.32
C ASP A 227 19.87 -4.56 -10.23
N SER A 228 19.49 -3.54 -9.45
CA SER A 228 18.47 -3.69 -8.41
C SER A 228 17.09 -3.99 -8.99
N SER A 229 16.21 -4.61 -8.18
CA SER A 229 14.82 -4.86 -8.57
C SER A 229 14.08 -3.58 -8.98
N HIS A 230 14.37 -2.46 -8.31
CA HIS A 230 13.85 -1.14 -8.63
C HIS A 230 14.19 -0.71 -10.05
N ARG A 231 15.48 -0.77 -10.39
CA ARG A 231 15.98 -0.34 -11.70
C ARG A 231 15.58 -1.31 -12.81
N LYS A 232 15.56 -2.62 -12.54
CA LYS A 232 15.05 -3.65 -13.47
C LYS A 232 13.55 -3.55 -13.72
N ALA A 233 12.78 -3.01 -12.78
CA ALA A 233 11.36 -2.70 -12.97
C ALA A 233 11.11 -1.43 -13.82
N GLY A 234 12.17 -0.72 -14.25
CA GLY A 234 12.08 0.44 -15.12
C GLY A 234 11.97 1.79 -14.38
N TYR A 235 12.05 1.79 -13.05
CA TYR A 235 12.01 3.03 -12.27
C TYR A 235 13.34 3.79 -12.34
N THR A 236 13.24 5.11 -12.27
CA THR A 236 14.40 6.02 -12.28
C THR A 236 14.96 6.26 -10.88
N GLU A 237 16.15 6.87 -10.79
CA GLU A 237 16.71 7.36 -9.53
C GLU A 237 15.90 8.51 -8.90
N GLU A 238 15.05 9.19 -9.68
CA GLU A 238 14.13 10.18 -9.13
C GLU A 238 12.96 9.55 -8.39
N GLN A 239 12.58 8.32 -8.73
CA GLN A 239 11.53 7.54 -8.06
C GLN A 239 12.11 6.84 -6.83
N ASN A 240 12.52 7.65 -5.86
CA ASN A 240 13.33 7.23 -4.73
C ASN A 240 12.52 6.94 -3.45
N ALA A 241 11.25 6.55 -3.59
CA ALA A 241 10.36 6.07 -2.54
C ALA A 241 9.29 5.17 -3.16
N VAL A 242 8.56 4.41 -2.32
CA VAL A 242 7.41 3.63 -2.80
C VAL A 242 6.31 4.56 -3.33
N VAL A 243 6.05 5.67 -2.65
CA VAL A 243 5.10 6.69 -3.11
C VAL A 243 5.73 8.08 -3.02
N ILE A 244 5.65 8.84 -4.10
CA ILE A 244 6.06 10.24 -4.17
C ILE A 244 4.83 11.09 -4.54
N VAL A 245 4.51 12.08 -3.71
CA VAL A 245 3.42 13.03 -3.97
C VAL A 245 3.98 14.44 -4.11
N GLU A 246 3.95 14.95 -5.35
CA GLU A 246 4.34 16.32 -5.70
C GLU A 246 3.12 17.21 -6.02
N GLY A 247 1.97 16.60 -6.31
CA GLY A 247 0.68 17.28 -6.48
C GLY A 247 0.14 17.86 -5.17
N ALA A 248 -0.56 18.98 -5.24
CA ALA A 248 -1.26 19.57 -4.10
C ALA A 248 -2.66 18.96 -3.92
N ASP A 249 -3.24 19.11 -2.73
CA ASP A 249 -4.61 18.66 -2.42
C ASP A 249 -4.79 17.13 -2.57
N PHE A 250 -3.74 16.37 -2.29
CA PHE A 250 -3.79 14.91 -2.29
C PHE A 250 -4.47 14.40 -1.02
N TYR A 251 -5.35 13.40 -1.17
CA TYR A 251 -5.97 12.68 -0.07
C TYR A 251 -5.86 11.18 -0.30
N ALA A 252 -5.62 10.41 0.75
CA ALA A 252 -5.85 8.98 0.72
C ALA A 252 -6.48 8.47 2.01
N GLU A 253 -7.36 7.47 1.88
CA GLU A 253 -7.90 6.73 3.01
C GLU A 253 -7.83 5.23 2.81
N ASN A 254 -7.69 4.49 3.91
CA ASN A 254 -7.71 3.03 3.93
C ASN A 254 -6.63 2.38 3.03
N VAL A 255 -5.41 2.92 3.04
CA VAL A 255 -4.27 2.41 2.25
C VAL A 255 -3.05 2.17 3.13
N SER A 256 -2.34 1.07 2.89
CA SER A 256 -1.01 0.81 3.46
C SER A 256 0.09 1.07 2.43
N ILE A 257 1.04 1.96 2.74
CA ILE A 257 2.23 2.26 1.93
C ILE A 257 3.46 1.66 2.62
N ILE A 258 4.08 0.68 1.96
CA ILE A 258 5.06 -0.22 2.60
C ILE A 258 6.35 -0.28 1.78
N ASN A 259 7.44 0.25 2.33
CA ASN A 259 8.77 -0.07 1.81
C ASN A 259 9.25 -1.39 2.42
N LEU A 260 9.18 -2.46 1.64
CA LEU A 260 9.56 -3.82 2.04
C LEU A 260 11.03 -3.93 2.43
N TYR A 261 11.89 -3.01 1.99
CA TYR A 261 13.28 -2.99 2.42
C TYR A 261 13.42 -2.83 3.94
N GLY A 262 12.71 -1.84 4.50
CA GLY A 262 12.74 -1.56 5.93
C GLY A 262 11.68 -2.31 6.75
N ALA A 263 10.59 -2.76 6.11
CA ALA A 263 9.52 -3.46 6.80
C ALA A 263 9.99 -4.76 7.47
N LEU A 264 9.57 -5.01 8.70
CA LEU A 264 9.95 -6.21 9.44
C LEU A 264 9.28 -7.47 8.85
N PRO A 265 10.03 -8.57 8.61
CA PRO A 265 9.46 -9.82 8.09
C PRO A 265 8.41 -10.45 9.02
N SER A 266 8.49 -10.17 10.33
CA SER A 266 7.51 -10.65 11.32
C SER A 266 6.14 -9.96 11.23
N ARG A 267 6.05 -8.83 10.51
CA ARG A 267 4.84 -8.02 10.37
C ARG A 267 4.32 -7.97 8.94
N TYR A 268 5.22 -8.05 7.96
CA TYR A 268 4.89 -7.89 6.54
C TYR A 268 5.51 -9.00 5.70
N THR A 269 4.67 -9.72 4.96
CA THR A 269 5.11 -10.70 3.97
C THR A 269 6.00 -10.03 2.92
N GLY A 270 7.22 -10.54 2.74
CA GLY A 270 8.22 -9.96 1.84
C GLY A 270 9.07 -8.84 2.46
N GLY A 271 8.82 -8.45 3.71
CA GLY A 271 9.64 -7.50 4.44
C GLY A 271 11.05 -8.03 4.69
N LEU A 272 12.07 -7.19 4.57
CA LEU A 272 13.48 -7.57 4.68
C LEU A 272 14.13 -7.15 6.00
N GLY A 273 13.54 -6.18 6.71
CA GLY A 273 14.04 -5.68 8.00
C GLY A 273 15.48 -5.15 7.94
N LYS A 274 15.85 -4.47 6.85
CA LYS A 274 17.22 -4.00 6.61
C LYS A 274 17.44 -2.54 7.01
N ASP A 275 18.68 -2.25 7.39
CA ASP A 275 19.15 -0.90 7.71
C ASP A 275 19.49 -0.08 6.45
N GLY A 276 19.39 1.24 6.56
CA GLY A 276 19.66 2.21 5.50
C GLY A 276 18.43 3.02 5.10
N GLN A 277 18.64 4.20 4.51
CA GLN A 277 17.57 5.12 4.11
C GLN A 277 16.64 4.46 3.09
N ALA A 278 15.36 4.32 3.43
CA ALA A 278 14.38 3.62 2.61
C ALA A 278 13.00 4.25 2.78
N GLU A 279 12.73 5.30 2.03
CA GLU A 279 11.48 6.03 2.12
C GLU A 279 10.29 5.18 1.63
N ALA A 280 9.23 5.11 2.43
CA ALA A 280 7.93 4.63 1.98
C ALA A 280 7.17 5.76 1.28
N LEU A 281 7.24 6.97 1.84
CA LEU A 281 6.54 8.14 1.34
C LEU A 281 7.48 9.35 1.23
N ILE A 282 7.39 10.07 0.11
CA ILE A 282 7.91 11.42 -0.03
C ILE A 282 6.75 12.35 -0.34
N THR A 283 6.62 13.44 0.43
CA THR A 283 5.68 14.53 0.12
C THR A 283 6.45 15.80 -0.21
N ARG A 284 6.01 16.50 -1.26
CA ARG A 284 6.72 17.66 -1.81
C ARG A 284 5.76 18.75 -2.29
N ASN A 285 4.79 19.13 -1.46
CA ASN A 285 3.88 20.25 -1.72
C ASN A 285 2.95 20.53 -0.51
N ASN A 286 2.00 21.45 -0.68
CA ASN A 286 0.98 21.75 0.31
C ASN A 286 -0.24 20.83 0.22
N ARG A 287 -0.93 20.68 1.35
CA ARG A 287 -2.26 20.09 1.47
C ARG A 287 -2.28 18.59 1.13
N PHE A 288 -1.41 17.84 1.80
CA PHE A 288 -1.38 16.37 1.75
C PHE A 288 -2.10 15.78 2.96
N ALA A 289 -3.07 14.89 2.75
CA ALA A 289 -3.79 14.23 3.84
C ALA A 289 -3.82 12.71 3.72
N LEU A 290 -3.70 12.05 4.88
CA LEU A 290 -3.97 10.62 5.05
C LEU A 290 -4.97 10.41 6.19
N TYR A 291 -5.91 9.50 5.98
CA TYR A 291 -6.86 9.04 6.98
C TYR A 291 -6.86 7.51 7.06
N ASN A 292 -6.79 6.93 8.26
CA ASN A 292 -6.83 5.47 8.45
C ASN A 292 -5.84 4.71 7.53
N CYS A 293 -4.61 5.23 7.42
CA CYS A 293 -3.55 4.67 6.57
C CYS A 293 -2.43 4.05 7.41
N VAL A 294 -1.56 3.26 6.77
CA VAL A 294 -0.33 2.74 7.39
C VAL A 294 0.88 3.12 6.54
N LEU A 295 1.91 3.72 7.16
CA LEU A 295 3.20 3.97 6.53
C LEU A 295 4.27 3.07 7.18
N VAL A 296 5.02 2.32 6.38
CA VAL A 296 5.93 1.30 6.89
C VAL A 296 7.30 1.38 6.22
N SER A 297 8.34 1.54 7.02
CA SER A 297 9.72 1.26 6.64
C SER A 297 10.60 1.09 7.89
N PHE A 298 11.89 1.45 7.77
CA PHE A 298 12.88 1.42 8.82
C PHE A 298 13.46 2.82 9.07
N GLN A 299 14.42 3.24 8.25
CA GLN A 299 15.02 4.57 8.31
C GLN A 299 14.34 5.44 7.25
N ASP A 300 14.01 6.67 7.64
CA ASP A 300 13.46 7.68 6.74
C ASP A 300 12.06 7.31 6.16
N THR A 301 11.20 6.59 6.90
CA THR A 301 9.88 6.11 6.42
C THR A 301 9.08 7.19 5.65
N TRP A 302 9.02 8.41 6.17
CA TRP A 302 8.39 9.55 5.52
C TRP A 302 9.35 10.74 5.45
N TRP A 303 9.70 11.12 4.22
CA TRP A 303 10.42 12.34 3.93
C TRP A 303 9.46 13.47 3.56
N CYS A 304 9.28 14.43 4.46
CA CYS A 304 8.61 15.69 4.20
C CYS A 304 9.59 16.62 3.47
N ARG A 305 9.67 16.50 2.15
CA ARG A 305 10.71 17.16 1.36
C ARG A 305 10.35 18.61 1.08
N HIS A 306 11.24 19.52 1.47
CA HIS A 306 11.06 20.96 1.22
C HIS A 306 10.84 21.26 -0.26
N SER A 307 9.90 22.16 -0.54
CA SER A 307 9.63 22.72 -1.85
C SER A 307 9.56 24.24 -1.72
N SER A 308 10.37 24.96 -2.49
CA SER A 308 10.42 26.42 -2.41
C SER A 308 9.06 27.04 -2.73
N GLY A 309 8.60 27.97 -1.89
CA GLY A 309 7.27 28.59 -2.01
C GLY A 309 6.11 27.72 -1.50
N SER A 310 6.39 26.57 -0.88
CA SER A 310 5.39 25.73 -0.22
C SER A 310 5.60 25.74 1.30
N GLU A 311 4.50 25.76 2.05
CA GLU A 311 4.50 25.54 3.51
C GLU A 311 4.72 24.06 3.87
N ASN A 312 4.64 23.18 2.86
CA ASN A 312 4.67 21.72 2.98
C ASN A 312 3.72 21.24 4.08
N LEU A 313 2.47 21.72 4.02
CA LEU A 313 1.41 21.41 4.99
C LEU A 313 0.87 20.00 4.76
N ALA A 314 0.92 19.16 5.79
CA ALA A 314 0.34 17.82 5.79
C ALA A 314 -0.53 17.58 7.03
N TYR A 315 -1.61 16.82 6.86
CA TYR A 315 -2.50 16.39 7.95
C TYR A 315 -2.70 14.87 7.93
N ILE A 316 -2.27 14.20 9.00
CA ILE A 316 -2.39 12.75 9.16
C ILE A 316 -3.33 12.48 10.32
N PHE A 317 -4.40 11.72 10.07
CA PHE A 317 -5.42 11.43 11.08
C PHE A 317 -5.69 9.93 11.18
N ASP A 318 -5.84 9.43 12.42
CA ASP A 318 -6.22 8.05 12.70
C ASP A 318 -5.36 7.00 11.97
N SER A 319 -4.07 7.29 11.78
CA SER A 319 -3.17 6.48 10.96
C SER A 319 -2.05 5.87 11.79
N GLN A 320 -1.30 4.95 11.19
CA GLN A 320 -0.13 4.33 11.81
C GLN A 320 1.15 4.59 11.00
N ILE A 321 2.23 4.97 11.70
CA ILE A 321 3.54 5.21 11.09
C ILE A 321 4.57 4.34 11.81
N GLU A 322 5.22 3.45 11.05
CA GLU A 322 6.22 2.51 11.55
C GLU A 322 7.63 2.88 11.07
N GLY A 323 8.61 2.77 11.98
CA GLY A 323 10.01 2.97 11.64
C GLY A 323 10.93 2.86 12.84
N ARG A 324 12.22 3.12 12.62
CA ARG A 324 13.25 3.15 13.65
C ARG A 324 14.01 4.46 13.66
N THR A 325 14.69 4.81 12.58
CA THR A 325 15.63 5.95 12.58
C THR A 325 15.05 7.10 11.75
N ASP A 326 14.84 8.25 12.38
CA ASP A 326 14.41 9.50 11.73
C ASP A 326 13.19 9.30 10.82
N TYR A 327 12.26 8.44 11.24
CA TYR A 327 11.29 7.91 10.30
C TYR A 327 10.23 8.94 9.86
N ILE A 328 10.15 10.11 10.49
CA ILE A 328 9.59 11.34 9.89
C ILE A 328 10.68 12.41 9.87
N TRP A 329 11.08 12.85 8.68
CA TRP A 329 12.18 13.81 8.56
C TRP A 329 11.99 14.82 7.44
N GLY A 330 12.79 15.89 7.50
CA GLY A 330 12.76 16.97 6.51
C GLY A 330 12.08 18.23 7.06
N SER A 331 11.26 18.89 6.25
CA SER A 331 10.81 20.26 6.47
C SER A 331 9.31 20.40 6.19
N GLY A 332 8.63 21.31 6.90
CA GLY A 332 7.21 21.60 6.65
C GLY A 332 6.41 21.91 7.90
N ASN A 333 5.10 22.04 7.72
CA ASN A 333 4.11 22.07 8.80
C ASN A 333 3.36 20.73 8.78
N ILE A 334 3.76 19.81 9.65
CA ILE A 334 3.24 18.44 9.64
C ILE A 334 2.39 18.26 10.89
N PHE A 335 1.09 18.02 10.72
CA PHE A 335 0.19 17.80 11.82
C PHE A 335 -0.31 16.36 11.82
N VAL A 336 0.11 15.58 12.81
CA VAL A 336 -0.30 14.19 13.02
C VAL A 336 -1.20 14.15 14.25
N GLU A 337 -2.42 13.68 14.07
CA GLU A 337 -3.46 13.68 15.11
C GLU A 337 -4.09 12.30 15.27
N ASN A 338 -4.40 11.92 16.51
CA ASN A 338 -5.08 10.66 16.85
C ASN A 338 -4.41 9.41 16.22
N SER A 339 -3.08 9.42 16.08
CA SER A 339 -2.37 8.42 15.29
C SER A 339 -1.42 7.59 16.15
N LYS A 340 -1.02 6.42 15.63
CA LYS A 340 -0.09 5.50 16.28
C LYS A 340 1.30 5.55 15.63
N PHE A 341 2.31 5.62 16.47
CA PHE A 341 3.71 5.46 16.11
C PHE A 341 4.19 4.09 16.59
N LEU A 342 4.77 3.28 15.69
CA LEU A 342 5.32 1.97 16.04
C LEU A 342 6.83 1.94 15.78
N ASN A 343 7.60 1.85 16.87
CA ASN A 343 9.05 1.72 16.81
C ASN A 343 9.44 0.27 16.48
N THR A 344 10.24 0.07 15.43
CA THR A 344 10.54 -1.26 14.88
C THR A 344 11.94 -1.79 15.23
N GLY A 345 12.73 -1.07 16.03
CA GLY A 345 14.04 -1.52 16.47
C GLY A 345 14.66 -0.65 17.57
N ASP A 346 15.85 -1.05 18.02
CA ASP A 346 16.56 -0.38 19.11
C ASP A 346 16.94 1.07 18.80
N GLY A 347 16.84 1.91 19.84
CA GLY A 347 17.29 3.30 19.85
C GLY A 347 16.55 4.18 18.85
N ALA A 348 15.24 3.97 18.70
CA ALA A 348 14.46 4.65 17.69
C ALA A 348 14.40 6.17 17.89
N TYR A 349 14.44 6.91 16.80
CA TYR A 349 14.23 8.36 16.72
C TYR A 349 13.02 8.61 15.82
N ILE A 350 11.95 9.18 16.39
CA ILE A 350 10.71 9.37 15.64
C ILE A 350 10.87 10.49 14.61
N THR A 351 11.35 11.65 15.06
CA THR A 351 11.46 12.83 14.20
C THR A 351 12.88 13.32 13.99
N ALA A 352 13.16 13.78 12.77
CA ALA A 352 14.33 14.58 12.43
C ALA A 352 13.90 15.78 11.57
N SER A 353 13.18 16.71 12.19
CA SER A 353 12.75 17.94 11.52
C SER A 353 13.93 18.89 11.27
N GLY A 354 13.87 19.59 10.15
CA GLY A 354 14.84 20.57 9.67
C GLY A 354 14.25 21.97 9.68
N GLU A 355 14.38 22.73 8.59
CA GLU A 355 13.78 24.07 8.48
C GLU A 355 12.26 23.95 8.49
N THR A 356 11.61 24.54 9.50
CA THR A 356 10.17 24.47 9.67
C THR A 356 9.52 25.84 9.51
N GLY A 357 8.26 25.85 9.10
CA GLY A 357 7.45 27.07 9.03
C GLY A 357 7.02 27.57 10.41
N THR A 358 5.83 28.15 10.48
CA THR A 358 5.24 28.64 11.73
C THR A 358 5.12 27.53 12.78
N TRP A 359 4.65 26.34 12.36
CA TRP A 359 4.21 25.27 13.27
C TRP A 359 5.23 24.13 13.43
N GLY A 360 5.94 23.76 12.35
CA GLY A 360 6.81 22.59 12.36
C GLY A 360 6.05 21.28 12.50
N TYR A 361 6.62 20.32 13.22
CA TYR A 361 6.00 19.00 13.39
C TYR A 361 5.18 19.00 14.68
N VAL A 362 3.91 18.62 14.59
CA VAL A 362 2.95 18.62 15.68
C VAL A 362 2.34 17.24 15.76
N MET A 363 2.58 16.53 16.86
CA MET A 363 1.98 15.23 17.16
C MET A 363 1.00 15.43 18.32
N LYS A 364 -0.28 15.19 18.09
CA LYS A 364 -1.34 15.45 19.06
C LYS A 364 -2.24 14.24 19.27
N ASN A 365 -2.60 13.94 20.52
CA ASN A 365 -3.46 12.79 20.86
C ASN A 365 -2.90 11.47 20.32
N CYS A 366 -1.57 11.34 20.23
CA CYS A 366 -0.93 10.20 19.58
C CYS A 366 -0.54 9.12 20.59
N THR A 367 -0.45 7.88 20.12
CA THR A 367 0.11 6.76 20.88
C THR A 367 1.48 6.38 20.32
N VAL A 368 2.48 6.23 21.17
CA VAL A 368 3.79 5.68 20.79
C VAL A 368 3.97 4.29 21.39
N ASP A 369 4.27 3.33 20.54
CA ASP A 369 4.42 1.91 20.87
C ASP A 369 5.67 1.34 20.19
N GLY A 370 6.01 0.09 20.46
CA GLY A 370 7.17 -0.56 19.87
C GLY A 370 7.02 -2.07 19.79
N VAL A 371 7.79 -2.69 18.90
CA VAL A 371 7.93 -4.14 18.90
C VAL A 371 8.59 -4.62 20.21
N SER A 372 8.31 -5.85 20.61
CA SER A 372 8.76 -6.36 21.91
C SER A 372 10.29 -6.42 22.01
N GLY A 373 10.83 -6.04 23.17
CA GLY A 373 12.24 -6.23 23.52
C GLY A 373 13.19 -5.13 23.04
N ILE A 374 12.69 -4.05 22.45
CA ILE A 374 13.55 -2.95 21.98
C ILE A 374 13.92 -1.96 23.08
N THR A 375 15.06 -1.29 22.94
CA THR A 375 15.49 -0.24 23.87
C THR A 375 14.58 1.00 23.81
N PRO A 376 14.64 1.88 24.83
CA PRO A 376 13.84 3.11 24.84
C PRO A 376 14.05 3.99 23.61
N PHE A 377 12.99 4.65 23.17
CA PHE A 377 12.99 5.53 22.00
C PHE A 377 13.22 7.01 22.38
N SER A 378 13.36 7.86 21.38
CA SER A 378 13.37 9.32 21.49
C SER A 378 12.34 9.96 20.56
N PHE A 379 11.66 11.01 21.04
CA PHE A 379 10.73 11.81 20.22
C PHE A 379 11.39 12.42 18.98
N GLY A 380 12.69 12.65 19.02
CA GLY A 380 13.44 13.08 17.85
C GLY A 380 14.80 13.68 18.17
N ARG A 381 15.47 14.10 17.09
CA ARG A 381 16.77 14.77 17.13
C ARG A 381 16.87 15.87 16.07
N PRO A 382 17.57 16.98 16.36
CA PRO A 382 17.52 18.17 15.51
C PRO A 382 18.43 18.00 14.29
N TYR A 383 17.84 18.03 13.09
CA TYR A 383 18.55 17.84 11.82
C TYR A 383 19.17 19.13 11.29
N LYS A 384 18.46 20.26 11.38
CA LYS A 384 18.93 21.58 10.92
C LYS A 384 18.65 22.66 11.94
N GLN A 385 19.18 23.86 11.75
CA GLN A 385 18.74 25.00 12.55
C GLN A 385 17.26 25.31 12.25
N GLY A 386 16.53 25.80 13.25
CA GLY A 386 15.10 26.13 13.07
C GLY A 386 14.14 24.93 13.18
N THR A 387 14.65 23.76 13.59
CA THR A 387 13.85 22.58 13.94
C THR A 387 12.79 22.94 14.99
N LYS A 388 11.52 22.64 14.68
CA LYS A 388 10.39 22.74 15.62
C LYS A 388 9.63 21.42 15.65
N THR A 389 9.45 20.86 16.84
CA THR A 389 8.64 19.66 17.04
C THR A 389 7.93 19.72 18.40
N VAL A 390 6.63 19.43 18.42
CA VAL A 390 5.85 19.37 19.65
C VAL A 390 5.04 18.09 19.75
N TRP A 391 4.99 17.51 20.95
CA TRP A 391 4.17 16.35 21.30
C TRP A 391 3.14 16.75 22.37
N ILE A 392 1.86 16.53 22.10
CA ILE A 392 0.76 17.03 22.93
C ILE A 392 -0.19 15.86 23.21
N ASP A 393 -0.55 15.65 24.48
CA ASP A 393 -1.47 14.60 24.91
C ASP A 393 -1.06 13.22 24.37
N THR A 394 0.17 12.81 24.68
CA THR A 394 0.81 11.64 24.09
C THR A 394 0.80 10.46 25.05
N GLN A 395 0.30 9.30 24.61
CA GLN A 395 0.31 8.06 25.38
C GLN A 395 1.47 7.16 24.94
N LEU A 396 2.34 6.78 25.87
CA LEU A 396 3.42 5.83 25.62
C LEU A 396 2.98 4.41 25.99
N LYS A 397 3.36 3.42 25.20
CA LYS A 397 3.22 1.97 25.45
C LYS A 397 4.58 1.28 25.56
N MET A 398 5.65 2.02 25.37
CA MET A 398 7.04 1.60 25.56
C MET A 398 7.82 2.67 26.34
N ASP A 399 9.04 2.34 26.75
CA ASP A 399 9.91 3.28 27.47
C ASP A 399 10.48 4.35 26.55
N ILE A 400 10.61 5.57 27.07
CA ILE A 400 11.29 6.70 26.43
C ILE A 400 12.61 6.97 27.16
N ILE A 401 13.64 7.44 26.45
CA ILE A 401 14.89 7.87 27.08
C ILE A 401 14.63 8.97 28.13
N PRO A 402 15.43 9.10 29.21
CA PRO A 402 15.13 10.03 30.29
C PRO A 402 14.94 11.49 29.87
N ALA A 403 15.69 11.96 28.87
CA ALA A 403 15.60 13.34 28.37
C ALA A 403 14.52 13.54 27.28
N HIS A 404 13.82 12.47 26.89
CA HIS A 404 12.81 12.35 25.82
C HIS A 404 13.32 12.66 24.39
N TRP A 405 14.27 13.58 24.28
CA TRP A 405 14.89 14.07 23.04
C TRP A 405 16.37 13.71 22.99
N SER A 406 16.92 13.67 21.78
CA SER A 406 18.33 13.37 21.55
C SER A 406 19.04 14.55 20.89
N SER A 407 20.29 14.80 21.29
CA SER A 407 21.15 15.79 20.63
C SER A 407 21.70 15.23 19.33
N TRP A 408 21.94 16.10 18.34
CA TRP A 408 22.60 15.68 17.11
C TRP A 408 23.49 16.78 16.53
N SER A 409 23.11 17.40 15.41
CA SER A 409 23.99 18.29 14.64
C SER A 409 23.63 19.77 14.76
N SER A 410 22.44 20.10 15.25
CA SER A 410 21.95 21.48 15.41
C SER A 410 21.22 21.69 16.74
N LEU A 411 20.82 22.93 17.01
CA LEU A 411 19.94 23.28 18.13
C LEU A 411 18.51 23.48 17.61
N PRO A 412 17.50 22.92 18.30
CA PRO A 412 16.11 23.17 17.95
C PRO A 412 15.71 24.60 18.28
N ALA A 413 14.82 25.18 17.47
CA ALA A 413 14.11 26.40 17.84
C ALA A 413 13.01 26.11 18.86
N LEU A 414 12.39 24.94 18.79
CA LEU A 414 11.42 24.46 19.78
C LEU A 414 11.35 22.94 19.77
N TYR A 415 11.67 22.30 20.89
CA TYR A 415 11.20 20.96 21.21
C TYR A 415 10.30 21.05 22.41
N GLY A 416 9.00 20.82 22.20
CA GLY A 416 7.97 21.02 23.20
C GLY A 416 7.23 19.73 23.53
N GLU A 417 6.82 19.57 24.77
CA GLU A 417 5.88 18.52 25.16
C GLU A 417 4.80 19.06 26.10
N TYR A 418 3.61 18.47 26.01
CA TYR A 418 2.50 18.70 26.92
C TYR A 418 1.81 17.39 27.23
N ASN A 419 1.62 17.09 28.52
CA ASN A 419 0.83 15.94 28.99
C ASN A 419 1.23 14.60 28.35
N THR A 420 2.52 14.24 28.46
CA THR A 420 2.99 12.90 28.08
C THR A 420 2.69 11.90 29.20
N ILE A 421 2.00 10.82 28.87
CA ILE A 421 1.61 9.75 29.79
C ILE A 421 2.45 8.52 29.48
N ASP A 422 3.20 8.02 30.45
CA ASP A 422 4.07 6.85 30.29
C ASP A 422 3.27 5.53 30.17
N LYS A 423 3.99 4.43 29.94
CA LYS A 423 3.40 3.08 29.81
C LYS A 423 2.69 2.58 31.07
N ASN A 424 2.93 3.20 32.22
CA ASN A 424 2.30 2.88 33.50
C ASN A 424 1.12 3.81 33.83
N GLY A 425 0.78 4.75 32.93
CA GLY A 425 -0.31 5.71 33.13
C GLY A 425 0.09 6.95 33.95
N GLN A 426 1.37 7.22 34.13
CA GLN A 426 1.87 8.38 34.88
C GLN A 426 2.23 9.52 33.94
N VAL A 427 1.86 10.75 34.31
CA VAL A 427 2.34 11.94 33.60
C VAL A 427 3.83 12.13 33.86
N ILE A 428 4.61 12.21 32.80
CA ILE A 428 6.07 12.42 32.83
C ILE A 428 6.46 13.72 32.12
N SER A 429 7.63 14.26 32.48
CA SER A 429 8.08 15.57 32.02
C SER A 429 9.61 15.64 31.87
N THR A 430 10.06 16.51 30.98
CA THR A 430 11.45 16.91 30.76
C THR A 430 11.87 18.16 31.54
N GLU A 431 11.04 18.67 32.45
CA GLU A 431 11.35 19.85 33.24
C GLU A 431 12.75 19.76 33.90
N GLY A 432 13.60 20.74 33.60
CA GLY A 432 14.97 20.83 34.11
C GLY A 432 15.97 19.84 33.51
N LYS A 433 15.58 19.00 32.53
CA LYS A 433 16.50 18.06 31.88
C LYS A 433 17.28 18.73 30.74
N VAL A 434 18.58 18.49 30.70
CA VAL A 434 19.46 18.90 29.60
C VAL A 434 19.62 17.73 28.64
N VAL A 435 19.40 18.00 27.35
CA VAL A 435 19.64 17.07 26.26
C VAL A 435 21.04 17.29 25.73
N GLY A 436 21.83 16.22 25.63
CA GLY A 436 23.20 16.26 25.08
C GLY A 436 24.22 16.93 25.98
N SER A 437 25.36 17.32 25.39
CA SER A 437 26.45 18.03 26.07
C SER A 437 27.17 18.99 25.11
N GLY A 438 27.98 19.90 25.65
CA GLY A 438 28.77 20.84 24.85
C GLY A 438 27.92 21.78 24.00
N ASN A 439 28.38 22.10 22.79
CA ASN A 439 27.74 23.09 21.90
C ASN A 439 26.41 22.63 21.29
N SER A 440 26.06 21.36 21.42
CA SER A 440 24.76 20.79 21.00
C SER A 440 23.79 20.60 22.16
N ALA A 441 24.13 21.10 23.37
CA ALA A 441 23.27 20.97 24.54
C ALA A 441 22.08 21.94 24.48
N PHE A 442 20.90 21.46 24.85
CA PHE A 442 19.68 22.28 24.95
C PHE A 442 18.72 21.74 26.01
N THR A 443 17.70 22.52 26.33
CA THR A 443 16.57 22.12 27.18
C THR A 443 15.30 22.13 26.34
N SER A 444 14.51 21.06 26.42
CA SER A 444 13.17 21.02 25.83
C SER A 444 12.17 21.82 26.67
N SER A 445 11.16 22.37 26.02
CA SER A 445 10.08 23.10 26.66
C SER A 445 8.99 22.15 27.16
N VAL A 446 8.57 22.32 28.41
CA VAL A 446 7.29 21.80 28.90
C VAL A 446 6.28 22.90 28.67
N LEU A 447 5.35 22.69 27.74
CA LEU A 447 4.40 23.73 27.32
C LEU A 447 3.35 23.96 28.42
N THR A 448 2.84 25.19 28.52
CA THR A 448 1.62 25.43 29.31
C THR A 448 0.36 24.97 28.57
N SER A 449 -0.76 24.86 29.28
CA SER A 449 -2.07 24.61 28.66
C SER A 449 -2.42 25.64 27.58
N GLU A 450 -2.09 26.92 27.80
CA GLU A 450 -2.37 28.01 26.86
C GLU A 450 -1.49 27.93 25.61
N GLU A 451 -0.24 27.46 25.75
CA GLU A 451 0.67 27.22 24.63
C GLU A 451 0.23 26.00 23.83
N ALA A 452 -0.08 24.89 24.50
CA ALA A 452 -0.58 23.67 23.87
C ALA A 452 -1.90 23.92 23.11
N ALA A 453 -2.80 24.76 23.65
CA ALA A 453 -4.06 25.14 23.02
C ALA A 453 -3.92 25.95 21.70
N LYS A 454 -2.69 26.33 21.31
CA LYS A 454 -2.41 26.93 19.99
C LYS A 454 -2.29 25.89 18.88
N TYR A 455 -1.97 24.65 19.23
CA TYR A 455 -1.78 23.56 18.27
C TYR A 455 -3.09 22.79 18.09
N THR A 456 -3.94 23.29 17.20
CA THR A 456 -5.23 22.68 16.85
C THR A 456 -5.41 22.58 15.35
N TYR A 457 -6.24 21.64 14.92
CA TYR A 457 -6.65 21.51 13.53
C TYR A 457 -7.14 22.84 12.93
N ASP A 458 -8.00 23.56 13.65
CA ASP A 458 -8.53 24.85 13.19
C ASP A 458 -7.44 25.91 12.96
N LYS A 459 -6.42 25.97 13.84
CA LYS A 459 -5.37 27.00 13.79
C LYS A 459 -4.25 26.69 12.81
N ILE A 460 -4.01 25.40 12.53
CA ILE A 460 -2.92 24.95 11.66
C ILE A 460 -3.47 24.66 10.25
N VAL A 461 -4.51 23.84 10.17
CA VAL A 461 -5.02 23.29 8.92
C VAL A 461 -6.12 24.19 8.35
N LYS A 462 -7.24 24.39 9.05
CA LYS A 462 -8.36 25.21 8.52
C LYS A 462 -7.99 26.67 8.29
N ALA A 463 -7.17 27.25 9.17
CA ALA A 463 -6.69 28.63 9.01
C ALA A 463 -5.85 28.84 7.73
N SER A 464 -5.31 27.77 7.13
CA SER A 464 -4.62 27.82 5.82
C SER A 464 -5.59 27.87 4.62
N GLY A 465 -6.90 27.77 4.86
CA GLY A 465 -7.93 27.67 3.82
C GLY A 465 -8.15 26.25 3.29
N TRP A 466 -7.68 25.23 4.00
CA TRP A 466 -7.79 23.81 3.63
C TRP A 466 -8.48 23.01 4.73
N ASN A 467 -9.41 22.11 4.38
CA ASN A 467 -10.18 21.34 5.35
C ASN A 467 -10.33 19.85 4.95
N PRO A 468 -9.27 19.03 5.04
CA PRO A 468 -9.34 17.61 4.65
C PRO A 468 -10.28 16.76 5.51
N GLN A 469 -10.64 17.19 6.72
CA GLN A 469 -11.67 16.52 7.53
C GLN A 469 -13.06 16.53 6.88
N GLU A 470 -13.34 17.41 5.90
CA GLU A 470 -14.59 17.36 5.13
C GLU A 470 -14.68 16.12 4.23
N TYR A 471 -13.56 15.49 3.90
CA TYR A 471 -13.53 14.26 3.10
C TYR A 471 -13.66 12.99 3.96
N ILE A 472 -13.40 13.11 5.26
CA ILE A 472 -13.46 11.99 6.21
C ILE A 472 -14.91 11.79 6.63
N GLU A 473 -15.54 10.73 6.11
CA GLU A 473 -16.92 10.38 6.44
C GLU A 473 -16.95 9.14 7.35
N THR A 474 -17.89 9.11 8.29
CA THR A 474 -18.21 7.84 8.97
C THR A 474 -18.81 6.90 7.93
N PRO A 475 -18.34 5.63 7.83
CA PRO A 475 -18.94 4.67 6.91
C PRO A 475 -20.45 4.57 7.12
N LEU A 476 -21.21 4.62 6.01
CA LEU A 476 -22.65 4.45 6.05
C LEU A 476 -23.02 2.99 6.37
N ALA A 477 -24.29 2.76 6.68
CA ALA A 477 -24.78 1.40 6.93
C ALA A 477 -24.59 0.50 5.69
N THR A 478 -24.24 -0.76 5.94
CA THR A 478 -24.22 -1.80 4.91
C THR A 478 -25.64 -2.03 4.37
N PRO A 479 -25.83 -2.17 3.05
CA PRO A 479 -27.13 -2.48 2.46
C PRO A 479 -27.78 -3.74 3.05
N THR A 480 -29.08 -3.67 3.32
CA THR A 480 -29.90 -4.80 3.79
C THR A 480 -30.75 -5.37 2.66
N ASN A 481 -31.32 -6.55 2.89
CA ASN A 481 -32.21 -7.23 1.95
C ASN A 481 -31.60 -7.47 0.56
N VAL A 482 -30.28 -7.73 0.50
CA VAL A 482 -29.59 -8.13 -0.73
C VAL A 482 -30.18 -9.46 -1.23
N LYS A 483 -30.79 -9.43 -2.41
CA LYS A 483 -31.49 -10.57 -3.02
C LYS A 483 -31.10 -10.69 -4.49
N LEU A 484 -30.79 -11.91 -4.91
CA LEU A 484 -30.63 -12.28 -6.31
C LEU A 484 -31.86 -13.05 -6.76
N THR A 485 -32.57 -12.54 -7.77
CA THR A 485 -33.67 -13.25 -8.44
C THR A 485 -33.37 -13.29 -9.93
N ASP A 486 -33.26 -14.50 -10.49
CA ASP A 486 -32.75 -14.74 -11.83
C ASP A 486 -31.38 -14.09 -12.03
N TYR A 487 -31.30 -12.99 -12.79
CA TYR A 487 -30.07 -12.23 -13.06
C TYR A 487 -30.06 -10.87 -12.37
N VAL A 488 -31.05 -10.56 -11.54
CA VAL A 488 -31.22 -9.21 -10.97
C VAL A 488 -30.88 -9.24 -9.49
N LEU A 489 -29.83 -8.51 -9.12
CA LEU A 489 -29.45 -8.24 -7.74
C LEU A 489 -30.18 -6.97 -7.27
N THR A 490 -30.80 -7.00 -6.09
CA THR A 490 -31.53 -5.87 -5.49
C THR A 490 -31.20 -5.74 -4.00
N TRP A 491 -31.28 -4.52 -3.46
CA TRP A 491 -31.12 -4.23 -2.03
C TRP A 491 -31.92 -2.99 -1.61
N ASP A 492 -32.00 -2.73 -0.31
CA ASP A 492 -32.65 -1.52 0.20
C ASP A 492 -31.76 -0.27 0.03
N ALA A 493 -32.38 0.86 -0.30
CA ALA A 493 -31.69 2.14 -0.34
C ALA A 493 -31.11 2.50 1.04
N VAL A 494 -29.91 3.09 1.04
CA VAL A 494 -29.26 3.60 2.25
C VAL A 494 -29.26 5.12 2.19
N PRO A 495 -29.83 5.81 3.19
CA PRO A 495 -29.88 7.27 3.20
C PRO A 495 -28.49 7.91 3.02
N ASN A 496 -28.42 8.95 2.19
CA ASN A 496 -27.22 9.72 1.86
C ASN A 496 -26.10 8.97 1.11
N ALA A 497 -26.32 7.72 0.69
CA ALA A 497 -25.36 7.04 -0.18
C ALA A 497 -25.24 7.76 -1.52
N ALA A 498 -24.01 7.96 -1.98
CA ALA A 498 -23.73 8.39 -3.35
C ALA A 498 -23.96 7.26 -4.36
N GLY A 499 -23.84 6.01 -3.90
CA GLY A 499 -24.16 4.80 -4.65
C GLY A 499 -23.53 3.59 -3.98
N TYR A 500 -23.22 2.56 -4.78
CA TYR A 500 -22.91 1.23 -4.29
C TYR A 500 -21.79 0.56 -5.08
N LEU A 501 -21.01 -0.26 -4.38
CA LEU A 501 -20.06 -1.20 -4.96
C LEU A 501 -20.60 -2.62 -4.82
N ILE A 502 -20.47 -3.40 -5.89
CA ILE A 502 -20.87 -4.81 -5.93
C ILE A 502 -19.60 -5.65 -5.90
N PHE A 503 -19.62 -6.69 -5.07
CA PHE A 503 -18.56 -7.67 -4.97
C PHE A 503 -19.11 -9.07 -5.25
N MET A 504 -18.35 -9.86 -6.00
CA MET A 504 -18.63 -11.26 -6.27
C MET A 504 -17.50 -12.10 -5.68
N ASN A 505 -17.84 -13.00 -4.76
CA ASN A 505 -16.88 -13.85 -4.03
C ASN A 505 -15.74 -13.03 -3.38
N GLY A 506 -16.08 -11.82 -2.89
CA GLY A 506 -15.14 -10.88 -2.29
C GLY A 506 -14.25 -10.10 -3.26
N ASN A 507 -14.46 -10.22 -4.58
CA ASN A 507 -13.75 -9.43 -5.59
C ASN A 507 -14.66 -8.33 -6.11
N TYR A 508 -14.09 -7.18 -6.44
CA TYR A 508 -14.83 -6.10 -7.09
C TYR A 508 -15.53 -6.64 -8.35
N ALA A 509 -16.81 -6.33 -8.54
CA ALA A 509 -17.60 -6.77 -9.69
C ALA A 509 -18.26 -5.59 -10.43
N GLY A 510 -18.47 -4.46 -9.77
CA GLY A 510 -19.01 -3.27 -10.41
C GLY A 510 -19.40 -2.19 -9.44
N GLN A 511 -19.92 -1.09 -9.99
CA GLN A 511 -20.48 0.03 -9.24
C GLN A 511 -21.80 0.47 -9.87
N THR A 512 -22.67 1.10 -9.09
CA THR A 512 -23.96 1.63 -9.55
C THR A 512 -24.43 2.76 -8.63
N THR A 513 -25.31 3.63 -9.13
CA THR A 513 -26.07 4.58 -8.29
C THR A 513 -27.46 4.07 -7.92
N ASP A 514 -27.91 2.99 -8.58
CA ASP A 514 -29.22 2.39 -8.35
C ASP A 514 -29.17 1.34 -7.23
N THR A 515 -30.32 0.95 -6.70
CA THR A 515 -30.43 -0.14 -5.70
C THR A 515 -30.67 -1.51 -6.34
N THR A 516 -30.36 -1.62 -7.63
CA THR A 516 -30.50 -2.83 -8.42
C THR A 516 -29.46 -2.87 -9.53
N VAL A 517 -29.00 -4.08 -9.88
CA VAL A 517 -28.17 -4.32 -11.05
C VAL A 517 -28.54 -5.62 -11.74
N THR A 518 -28.35 -5.67 -13.05
CA THR A 518 -28.42 -6.93 -13.81
C THR A 518 -27.03 -7.53 -13.95
N LEU A 519 -26.88 -8.78 -13.56
CA LEU A 519 -25.65 -9.55 -13.66
C LEU A 519 -25.57 -10.23 -15.03
N ASN A 520 -24.38 -10.22 -15.63
CA ASN A 520 -24.16 -10.84 -16.93
C ASN A 520 -23.92 -12.35 -16.85
N ASN A 521 -23.54 -12.86 -15.69
CA ASN A 521 -23.39 -14.29 -15.42
C ASN A 521 -23.88 -14.59 -13.99
N VAL A 522 -24.53 -15.73 -13.79
CA VAL A 522 -24.93 -16.20 -12.46
C VAL A 522 -24.51 -17.66 -12.31
N GLY A 523 -23.41 -17.88 -11.57
CA GLY A 523 -23.05 -19.19 -11.07
C GLY A 523 -23.88 -19.50 -9.81
N SER A 524 -24.37 -20.73 -9.67
CA SER A 524 -25.14 -21.14 -8.47
C SER A 524 -24.37 -20.97 -7.16
N ASP A 525 -23.04 -20.92 -7.23
CA ASP A 525 -22.13 -20.88 -6.09
C ASP A 525 -21.58 -19.47 -5.82
N ASN A 526 -21.92 -18.48 -6.66
CA ASN A 526 -21.46 -17.11 -6.49
C ASN A 526 -22.15 -16.42 -5.31
N VAL A 527 -21.36 -15.80 -4.43
CA VAL A 527 -21.83 -14.96 -3.33
C VAL A 527 -21.66 -13.50 -3.72
N TYR A 528 -22.77 -12.75 -3.72
CA TYR A 528 -22.76 -11.32 -4.00
C TYR A 528 -22.96 -10.51 -2.73
N THR A 529 -22.10 -9.52 -2.52
CA THR A 529 -22.22 -8.52 -1.45
C THR A 529 -22.24 -7.12 -2.03
N VAL A 530 -22.90 -6.20 -1.33
CA VAL A 530 -23.03 -4.81 -1.75
C VAL A 530 -22.51 -3.92 -0.63
N ARG A 531 -21.72 -2.90 -0.97
CA ARG A 531 -21.23 -1.89 -0.02
C ARG A 531 -21.73 -0.52 -0.42
N THR A 532 -22.04 0.32 0.55
CA THR A 532 -22.39 1.73 0.30
C THR A 532 -21.15 2.56 0.06
N VAL A 533 -21.33 3.64 -0.71
CA VAL A 533 -20.32 4.67 -0.94
C VAL A 533 -20.90 6.01 -0.49
N SER A 534 -20.20 6.69 0.41
CA SER A 534 -20.54 8.04 0.88
C SER A 534 -20.19 9.11 -0.17
N GLN A 535 -20.51 10.38 0.08
CA GLN A 535 -20.39 11.44 -0.95
C GLN A 535 -18.92 11.68 -1.38
N ASN A 536 -17.99 11.61 -0.43
CA ASN A 536 -16.56 11.76 -0.66
C ASN A 536 -15.85 10.43 -0.97
N GLY A 537 -16.57 9.31 -0.94
CA GLY A 537 -16.07 8.01 -1.40
C GLY A 537 -15.93 6.95 -0.31
N THR A 538 -16.06 7.29 0.98
CA THR A 538 -15.89 6.31 2.05
C THR A 538 -16.83 5.12 1.87
N VAL A 539 -16.26 3.91 1.93
CA VAL A 539 -16.95 2.65 1.67
C VAL A 539 -17.34 1.97 2.99
N SER A 540 -18.54 1.41 3.05
CA SER A 540 -18.96 0.59 4.21
C SER A 540 -18.18 -0.71 4.32
N GLU A 541 -18.17 -1.31 5.52
CA GLU A 541 -17.64 -2.66 5.74
C GLU A 541 -18.28 -3.73 4.85
#